data_AF-A0A1S3K1I2-F1
#
_entry.id   AF-A0A1S3K1I2-F1
#
_cell.length_a   1.000
_cell.length_b   1.000
_cell.length_c   1.000
_cell.angle_alpha   90.00
_cell.angle_beta   90.00
_cell.angle_gamma   90.00
#
_symmetry.space_group_name_H-M   'P 1'
#
loop_
_entity.id
_entity.type
_entity.pdbx_description
1 polymer ?
#
loop_
_entity_poly.entity_id
_entity_poly.type
_entity_poly.pdbx_seq_one_letter_code
_entity_poly.pdbx_strand_id
1 'polypeptide(L)'
;MNNLYVLAKGAYIDEGRASVRMKGNLVKTNGGFVEARRNYTGLSTHIMDTGIGMTKEEMIEHLGTIAKSGSKAFLSELSKASEASAKSSIIGQFGVGFYSSFMVSDKVEVFSKSYKPGSVGHKWTSDGQGKFEISEAENVQRGTKIVLHLKMDSHEFCQEDVIKDVTKKYSNFVGAPIYVGGKKANTIQC
;
A
#
# COMPACT_ATOMS: atom_id res chain seq x y z
N MET A 1 11.33 -16.83 8.93
CA MET A 1 10.66 -16.94 7.62
C MET A 1 9.91 -15.64 7.40
N ASN A 2 10.56 -14.66 6.76
CA ASN A 2 10.11 -13.27 6.74
C ASN A 2 9.27 -13.01 5.49
N ASN A 3 7.95 -12.96 5.65
CA ASN A 3 7.02 -12.64 4.57
C ASN A 3 6.60 -11.17 4.69
N LEU A 4 7.13 -10.32 3.80
CA LEU A 4 6.70 -8.93 3.64
C LEU A 4 5.45 -8.92 2.74
N TYR A 5 4.27 -8.89 3.37
CA TYR A 5 2.99 -8.88 2.66
C TYR A 5 2.71 -7.46 2.14
N VAL A 6 2.54 -7.35 0.81
CA VAL A 6 2.26 -6.10 0.10
C VAL A 6 0.99 -5.43 0.63
N LEU A 7 1.13 -4.13 0.88
CA LEU A 7 0.17 -3.29 1.55
C LEU A 7 -0.46 -2.26 0.63
N ALA A 8 -1.73 -2.46 0.27
CA ALA A 8 -2.74 -1.43 0.14
C ALA A 8 -4.08 -2.07 -0.27
N LYS A 9 -5.18 -1.46 0.14
CA LYS A 9 -6.58 -1.83 -0.13
C LYS A 9 -6.84 -2.25 -1.59
N GLY A 10 -7.57 -3.36 -1.76
CA GLY A 10 -8.59 -3.54 -2.80
C GLY A 10 -8.25 -3.23 -4.27
N ALA A 11 -7.01 -3.39 -4.73
CA ALA A 11 -6.71 -3.32 -6.15
C ALA A 11 -7.25 -4.57 -6.88
N TYR A 12 -7.97 -4.37 -7.99
CA TYR A 12 -8.27 -5.43 -8.94
C TYR A 12 -7.73 -5.09 -10.33
N ILE A 13 -7.62 -6.11 -11.18
CA ILE A 13 -7.08 -6.00 -12.54
C ILE A 13 -8.24 -6.21 -13.50
N ASP A 14 -8.42 -5.28 -14.43
CA ASP A 14 -9.31 -5.44 -15.58
C ASP A 14 -8.52 -5.02 -16.84
N GLU A 15 -8.51 -5.88 -17.86
CA GLU A 15 -7.85 -5.65 -19.16
C GLU A 15 -6.38 -5.16 -19.08
N GLY A 16 -5.56 -5.75 -18.21
CA GLY A 16 -4.13 -5.42 -18.11
C GLY A 16 -3.83 -4.04 -17.52
N ARG A 17 -4.81 -3.41 -16.83
CA ARG A 17 -4.62 -2.16 -16.09
C ARG A 17 -5.14 -2.31 -14.66
N ALA A 18 -4.38 -1.82 -13.69
CA ALA A 18 -4.83 -1.74 -12.31
C ALA A 18 -5.91 -0.64 -12.20
N SER A 19 -7.15 -1.05 -11.91
CA SER A 19 -8.29 -0.14 -11.77
C SER A 19 -9.06 -0.45 -10.50
N VAL A 20 -9.67 0.58 -9.89
CA VAL A 20 -10.54 0.40 -8.72
C VAL A 20 -11.90 1.04 -9.03
N ARG A 21 -12.96 0.23 -9.20
CA ARG A 21 -14.36 0.67 -9.20
C ARG A 21 -14.86 0.90 -7.79
N MET A 22 -15.45 2.06 -7.55
CA MET A 22 -16.40 2.25 -6.46
C MET A 22 -17.51 3.23 -6.88
N LYS A 23 -18.77 2.89 -6.58
CA LYS A 23 -19.99 3.67 -6.91
C LYS A 23 -20.14 4.00 -8.41
N GLY A 24 -19.96 3.02 -9.29
CA GLY A 24 -20.15 3.19 -10.73
C GLY A 24 -19.01 3.92 -11.47
N ASN A 25 -18.02 4.48 -10.76
CA ASN A 25 -16.89 5.18 -11.37
C ASN A 25 -15.62 4.34 -11.39
N LEU A 26 -15.00 4.21 -12.57
CA LEU A 26 -13.71 3.55 -12.79
C LEU A 26 -12.57 4.50 -12.43
N VAL A 27 -11.83 4.23 -11.36
CA VAL A 27 -10.62 5.01 -11.01
C VAL A 27 -9.39 4.33 -11.61
N LYS A 28 -8.78 4.98 -12.61
CA LYS A 28 -7.52 4.53 -13.23
C LYS A 28 -6.36 4.72 -12.25
N THR A 29 -5.55 3.67 -12.05
CA THR A 29 -4.30 3.72 -11.29
C THR A 29 -3.13 3.49 -12.24
N ASN A 30 -2.03 4.20 -12.07
CA ASN A 30 -0.86 4.16 -12.97
C ASN A 30 0.24 3.21 -12.45
N GLY A 31 -0.09 2.26 -11.58
CA GLY A 31 0.87 1.33 -10.98
C GLY A 31 1.40 1.79 -9.62
N GLY A 32 2.25 0.92 -9.04
CA GLY A 32 2.95 1.15 -7.79
C GLY A 32 4.46 1.28 -8.03
N PHE A 33 5.13 2.07 -7.21
CA PHE A 33 6.58 2.22 -7.25
C PHE A 33 7.18 2.11 -5.85
N VAL A 34 8.33 1.46 -5.78
CA VAL A 34 9.12 1.29 -4.58
C VAL A 34 10.45 2.01 -4.78
N GLU A 35 10.78 2.86 -3.83
CA GLU A 35 11.99 3.67 -3.86
C GLU A 35 12.72 3.54 -2.53
N ALA A 36 14.01 3.21 -2.58
CA ALA A 36 14.86 3.32 -1.42
C ALA A 36 15.40 4.75 -1.31
N ARG A 37 15.34 5.34 -0.12
CA ARG A 37 15.86 6.69 0.13
C ARG A 37 16.72 6.72 1.37
N ARG A 38 17.88 7.36 1.24
CA ARG A 38 18.71 7.78 2.37
C ARG A 38 18.41 9.25 2.67
N ASN A 39 18.15 9.57 3.93
CA ASN A 39 17.99 10.95 4.37
C ASN A 39 18.93 11.24 5.54
N TYR A 40 18.97 12.49 6.00
CA TYR A 40 19.83 12.91 7.11
C TYR A 40 19.49 12.23 8.45
N THR A 41 18.29 11.68 8.60
CA THR A 41 17.77 11.07 9.83
C THR A 41 17.92 9.54 9.88
N GLY A 42 18.31 8.89 8.79
CA GLY A 42 18.45 7.43 8.73
C GLY A 42 18.23 6.82 7.34
N LEU A 43 18.10 5.49 7.31
CA LEU A 43 17.76 4.73 6.10
C LEU A 43 16.26 4.45 6.07
N SER A 44 15.65 4.64 4.90
CA SER A 44 14.22 4.47 4.73
C SER A 44 13.85 3.81 3.41
N THR A 45 12.78 3.05 3.43
CA THR A 45 12.19 2.43 2.23
C THR A 45 10.78 2.94 2.03
N HIS A 46 10.51 3.39 0.81
CA HIS A 46 9.28 4.09 0.45
C HIS A 46 8.51 3.23 -0.53
N ILE A 47 7.24 2.97 -0.23
CA ILE A 47 6.32 2.23 -1.10
C ILE A 47 5.19 3.19 -1.45
N MET A 48 4.91 3.34 -2.73
CA MET A 48 3.94 4.30 -3.23
C MET A 48 2.99 3.66 -4.24
N ASP A 49 1.71 3.95 -4.12
CA ASP A 49 0.68 3.61 -5.10
C ASP A 49 -0.12 4.85 -5.51
N THR A 50 -0.70 4.79 -6.70
CA THR A 50 -1.56 5.84 -7.28
C THR A 50 -3.05 5.48 -7.22
N GLY A 51 -3.39 4.60 -6.29
CA GLY A 51 -4.70 4.01 -6.08
C GLY A 51 -5.71 4.96 -5.44
N ILE A 52 -6.66 4.39 -4.71
CA ILE A 52 -7.79 5.13 -4.14
C ILE A 52 -7.41 6.03 -2.97
N GLY A 53 -6.29 5.76 -2.30
CA GLY A 53 -5.93 6.41 -1.05
C GLY A 53 -6.96 6.21 0.06
N MET A 54 -6.86 7.02 1.11
CA MET A 54 -7.69 6.95 2.32
C MET A 54 -8.08 8.35 2.80
N THR A 55 -9.29 8.49 3.35
CA THR A 55 -9.66 9.62 4.20
C THR A 55 -9.12 9.43 5.62
N LYS A 56 -9.20 10.46 6.47
CA LYS A 56 -8.81 10.38 7.88
C LYS A 56 -9.50 9.24 8.61
N GLU A 57 -10.81 9.11 8.41
CA GLU A 57 -11.65 8.08 9.03
C GLU A 57 -11.21 6.68 8.57
N GLU A 58 -10.92 6.53 7.28
CA GLU A 58 -10.41 5.27 6.74
C GLU A 58 -9.02 4.94 7.28
N MET A 59 -8.16 5.92 7.56
CA MET A 59 -6.86 5.67 8.19
C MET A 59 -7.02 5.20 9.64
N ILE A 60 -7.90 5.83 10.42
CA ILE A 60 -8.23 5.39 11.79
C ILE A 60 -8.76 3.95 11.77
N GLU A 61 -9.69 3.68 10.86
CA GLU A 61 -10.37 2.39 10.78
C GLU A 61 -9.45 1.26 10.31
N HIS A 62 -8.65 1.48 9.26
CA HIS A 62 -7.87 0.41 8.62
C HIS A 62 -6.44 0.28 9.15
N LEU A 63 -5.84 1.35 9.68
CA LEU A 63 -4.48 1.32 10.24
C LEU A 63 -4.49 1.29 11.77
N GLY A 64 -5.51 1.89 12.40
CA GLY A 64 -5.62 1.98 13.85
C GLY A 64 -6.26 0.76 14.53
N THR A 65 -6.93 -0.12 13.78
CA THR A 65 -7.62 -1.30 14.34
C THR A 65 -6.99 -2.60 13.84
N ILE A 66 -6.30 -3.31 14.73
CA ILE A 66 -5.72 -4.62 14.42
C ILE A 66 -6.84 -5.60 14.01
N ALA A 67 -6.58 -6.39 12.97
CA ALA A 67 -7.49 -7.40 12.40
C ALA A 67 -8.75 -6.86 11.70
N LYS A 68 -8.79 -5.58 11.32
CA LYS A 68 -9.85 -5.02 10.46
C LYS A 68 -9.39 -4.88 9.02
N SER A 69 -9.87 -5.76 8.14
CA SER A 69 -9.56 -5.72 6.70
C SER A 69 -10.57 -4.90 5.90
N GLY A 70 -10.17 -3.69 5.47
CA GLY A 70 -10.98 -2.89 4.53
C GLY A 70 -11.23 -3.59 3.18
N SER A 71 -10.28 -4.41 2.73
CA SER A 71 -10.41 -5.23 1.52
C SER A 71 -11.46 -6.35 1.67
N LYS A 72 -11.61 -6.93 2.87
CA LYS A 72 -12.66 -7.92 3.15
C LYS A 72 -14.05 -7.28 3.21
N ALA A 73 -14.15 -6.09 3.81
CA ALA A 73 -15.39 -5.31 3.80
C ALA A 73 -15.82 -4.99 2.35
N PHE A 74 -14.86 -4.60 1.51
CA PHE A 74 -15.11 -4.36 0.09
C PHE A 74 -15.57 -5.62 -0.67
N LEU A 75 -14.94 -6.78 -0.45
CA LEU A 75 -15.41 -8.05 -1.01
C LEU A 75 -16.86 -8.37 -0.62
N SER A 76 -17.25 -8.06 0.62
CA SER A 76 -18.63 -8.26 1.08
C SER A 76 -19.61 -7.34 0.35
N GLU A 77 -19.26 -6.08 0.12
CA GLU A 77 -20.08 -5.15 -0.67
C GLU A 77 -20.20 -5.58 -2.13
N LEU A 78 -19.10 -5.99 -2.77
CA LEU A 78 -19.11 -6.50 -4.15
C LEU A 78 -19.94 -7.77 -4.30
N SER A 79 -19.92 -8.64 -3.29
CA SER A 79 -20.73 -9.86 -3.30
C SER A 79 -22.24 -9.59 -3.31
N LYS A 80 -22.67 -8.43 -2.82
CA LYS A 80 -24.07 -7.97 -2.87
C LYS A 80 -24.44 -7.31 -4.19
N ALA A 81 -23.45 -6.88 -4.98
CA ALA A 81 -23.63 -6.16 -6.26
C ALA A 81 -23.53 -7.07 -7.50
N SER A 82 -23.45 -8.39 -7.34
CA SER A 82 -23.37 -9.40 -8.43
C SER A 82 -22.19 -9.24 -9.40
N GLU A 83 -21.13 -8.52 -9.04
CA GLU A 83 -19.90 -8.42 -9.84
C GLU A 83 -18.93 -9.56 -9.46
N ALA A 84 -19.06 -10.71 -10.10
CA ALA A 84 -18.26 -11.90 -9.81
C ALA A 84 -16.77 -11.78 -10.21
N SER A 85 -16.44 -10.94 -11.20
CA SER A 85 -15.07 -10.78 -11.72
C SER A 85 -14.12 -10.05 -10.77
N ALA A 86 -14.62 -9.18 -9.89
CA ALA A 86 -13.81 -8.43 -8.93
C ALA A 86 -13.40 -9.25 -7.68
N LYS A 87 -13.97 -10.45 -7.49
CA LYS A 87 -13.66 -11.31 -6.33
C LYS A 87 -12.30 -12.00 -6.42
N SER A 88 -11.82 -12.34 -7.61
CA SER A 88 -10.62 -13.17 -7.80
C SER A 88 -9.30 -12.41 -7.60
N SER A 89 -9.34 -11.09 -7.62
CA SER A 89 -8.17 -10.22 -7.65
C SER A 89 -7.81 -9.59 -6.29
N ILE A 90 -8.66 -9.74 -5.27
CA ILE A 90 -8.43 -9.14 -3.94
C ILE A 90 -7.60 -10.09 -3.07
N ILE A 91 -6.34 -9.72 -2.86
CA ILE A 91 -5.35 -10.52 -2.12
C ILE A 91 -5.53 -10.42 -0.60
N GLY A 92 -5.80 -9.22 -0.08
CA GLY A 92 -5.80 -8.96 1.37
C GLY A 92 -7.15 -9.29 2.03
N GLN A 93 -7.20 -10.32 2.88
CA GLN A 93 -8.44 -10.69 3.60
C GLN A 93 -8.36 -10.51 5.12
N PHE A 94 -7.14 -10.48 5.68
CA PHE A 94 -6.93 -10.56 7.13
C PHE A 94 -6.71 -9.21 7.83
N GLY A 95 -6.31 -8.17 7.09
CA GLY A 95 -6.15 -6.82 7.68
C GLY A 95 -4.97 -6.71 8.64
N VAL A 96 -4.05 -7.68 8.63
CA VAL A 96 -2.85 -7.67 9.48
C VAL A 96 -1.56 -7.40 8.72
N GLY A 97 -1.60 -7.45 7.39
CA GLY A 97 -0.41 -7.26 6.55
C GLY A 97 0.31 -5.94 6.82
N PHE A 98 -0.42 -4.90 7.27
CA PHE A 98 0.15 -3.58 7.53
C PHE A 98 1.19 -3.62 8.62
N TYR A 99 0.91 -4.38 9.67
CA TYR A 99 1.76 -4.44 10.84
C TYR A 99 3.06 -5.24 10.60
N SER A 100 3.17 -5.97 9.47
CA SER A 100 4.45 -6.58 9.05
C SER A 100 5.55 -5.53 8.83
N SER A 101 5.17 -4.27 8.54
CA SER A 101 6.10 -3.14 8.41
C SER A 101 6.92 -2.90 9.69
N PHE A 102 6.34 -3.08 10.88
CA PHE A 102 7.02 -2.90 12.16
C PHE A 102 8.05 -4.00 12.50
N MET A 103 8.08 -5.09 11.72
CA MET A 103 9.18 -6.06 11.85
C MET A 103 10.52 -5.43 11.49
N VAL A 104 10.54 -4.59 10.44
CA VAL A 104 11.77 -4.05 9.84
C VAL A 104 11.98 -2.56 10.08
N SER A 105 11.01 -1.88 10.72
CA SER A 105 11.05 -0.43 10.94
C SER A 105 10.80 -0.05 12.39
N ASP A 106 11.51 0.98 12.86
CA ASP A 106 11.30 1.61 14.17
C ASP A 106 10.14 2.61 14.14
N LYS A 107 9.84 3.14 12.95
CA LYS A 107 8.75 4.09 12.73
C LYS A 107 8.18 3.93 11.33
N VAL A 108 6.86 4.03 11.23
CA VAL A 108 6.13 4.01 9.95
C VAL A 108 5.36 5.31 9.80
N GLU A 109 5.49 5.94 8.63
CA GLU A 109 4.68 7.09 8.25
C GLU A 109 3.87 6.76 7.00
N VAL A 110 2.58 7.04 7.01
CA VAL A 110 1.68 6.82 5.88
C VAL A 110 1.11 8.16 5.45
N PHE A 111 1.36 8.56 4.22
CA PHE A 111 0.74 9.72 3.59
C PHE A 111 -0.31 9.22 2.62
N SER A 112 -1.54 9.70 2.75
CA SER A 112 -2.61 9.26 1.86
C SER A 112 -3.56 10.39 1.50
N LYS A 113 -4.03 10.38 0.25
CA LYS A 113 -5.07 11.29 -0.23
C LYS A 113 -6.10 10.49 -1.01
N SER A 114 -7.34 10.54 -0.52
CA SER A 114 -8.46 9.83 -1.12
C SER A 114 -8.79 10.36 -2.52
N TYR A 115 -9.30 9.48 -3.39
CA TYR A 115 -9.83 9.82 -4.71
C TYR A 115 -11.13 10.64 -4.66
N LYS A 116 -11.80 10.71 -3.50
CA LYS A 116 -13.08 11.42 -3.36
C LYS A 116 -12.88 12.93 -3.63
N PRO A 117 -13.78 13.59 -4.38
CA PRO A 117 -13.70 15.03 -4.64
C PRO A 117 -13.56 15.85 -3.36
N GLY A 118 -12.70 16.87 -3.35
CA GLY A 118 -12.48 17.73 -2.19
C GLY A 118 -11.64 17.10 -1.06
N SER A 119 -11.12 15.87 -1.22
CA SER A 119 -10.30 15.24 -0.19
C SER A 119 -8.98 15.97 0.04
N VAL A 120 -8.59 16.09 1.31
CA VAL A 120 -7.28 16.59 1.74
C VAL A 120 -6.31 15.43 2.00
N GLY A 121 -5.01 15.74 1.96
CA GLY A 121 -3.96 14.79 2.30
C GLY A 121 -3.83 14.62 3.80
N HIS A 122 -3.54 13.40 4.24
CA HIS A 122 -3.30 13.11 5.66
C HIS A 122 -1.98 12.36 5.83
N LYS A 123 -1.35 12.59 6.98
CA LYS A 123 -0.19 11.84 7.48
C LYS A 123 -0.61 11.08 8.72
N TRP A 124 -0.43 9.76 8.69
CA TRP A 124 -0.49 8.87 9.84
C TRP A 124 0.93 8.49 10.25
N THR A 125 1.21 8.39 11.55
CA THR A 125 2.52 8.00 12.07
C THR A 125 2.39 7.11 13.30
N SER A 126 3.26 6.11 13.43
CA SER A 126 3.35 5.23 14.60
C SER A 126 4.74 4.58 14.69
N ASP A 127 5.12 4.20 15.90
CA ASP A 127 6.29 3.38 16.23
C ASP A 127 5.93 1.90 16.47
N GLY A 128 4.64 1.54 16.34
CA GLY A 128 4.15 0.18 16.59
C GLY A 128 3.89 -0.14 18.06
N GLN A 129 4.04 0.82 18.99
CA GLN A 129 3.84 0.61 20.44
C GLN A 129 2.40 0.87 20.91
N GLY A 130 1.43 0.70 20.00
CA GLY A 130 0.00 0.77 20.30
C GLY A 130 -0.64 2.16 20.18
N LYS A 131 0.13 3.21 19.86
CA LYS A 131 -0.40 4.56 19.57
C LYS A 131 -0.05 4.99 18.15
N PHE A 132 -0.88 5.87 17.60
CA PHE A 132 -0.61 6.54 16.33
C PHE A 132 -1.17 7.97 16.36
N GLU A 133 -0.66 8.81 15.48
CA GLU A 133 -1.13 10.18 15.28
C GLU A 133 -1.57 10.36 13.83
N ILE A 134 -2.59 11.20 13.62
CA ILE A 134 -3.03 11.62 12.29
C ILE A 134 -3.10 13.14 12.23
N SER A 135 -2.46 13.72 11.22
CA SER A 135 -2.48 15.15 10.92
C SER A 135 -2.81 15.37 9.44
N GLU A 136 -3.29 16.55 9.11
CA GLU A 136 -3.37 16.98 7.71
C GLU A 136 -1.97 17.16 7.14
N ALA A 137 -1.80 16.86 5.85
CA ALA A 137 -0.54 16.96 5.16
C ALA A 137 -0.72 17.59 3.78
N GLU A 138 0.08 18.62 3.52
CA GLU A 138 0.12 19.29 2.23
C GLU A 138 0.89 18.46 1.19
N ASN A 139 0.68 18.76 -0.09
CA ASN A 139 1.41 18.16 -1.21
C ASN A 139 1.35 16.62 -1.28
N VAL A 140 0.33 15.99 -0.69
CA VAL A 140 0.07 14.56 -0.81
C VAL A 140 -0.61 14.28 -2.15
N GLN A 141 0.01 13.43 -2.96
CA GLN A 141 -0.58 12.94 -4.21
C GLN A 141 -1.70 11.93 -3.93
N ARG A 142 -2.65 11.78 -4.85
CA ARG A 142 -3.70 10.76 -4.75
C ARG A 142 -3.06 9.37 -4.67
N GLY A 143 -3.58 8.55 -3.77
CA GLY A 143 -3.05 7.21 -3.47
C GLY A 143 -2.45 7.15 -2.08
N THR A 144 -1.47 6.27 -1.88
CA THR A 144 -0.81 6.09 -0.59
C THR A 144 0.70 6.00 -0.76
N LYS A 145 1.42 6.67 0.14
CA LYS A 145 2.86 6.55 0.32
C LYS A 145 3.14 6.05 1.73
N ILE A 146 3.84 4.94 1.85
CA ILE A 146 4.30 4.37 3.11
C ILE A 146 5.81 4.57 3.20
N VAL A 147 6.28 5.15 4.30
CA VAL A 147 7.68 5.37 4.61
C VAL A 147 8.05 4.51 5.81
N LEU A 148 8.99 3.59 5.59
CA LEU A 148 9.53 2.69 6.60
C LEU A 148 10.87 3.25 7.07
N HIS A 149 10.95 3.74 8.30
CA HIS A 149 12.21 4.15 8.92
C HIS A 149 12.86 2.90 9.50
N LEU A 150 13.87 2.37 8.79
CA LEU A 150 14.38 1.03 9.00
C LEU A 150 15.17 0.91 10.31
N LYS A 151 15.05 -0.27 10.94
CA LYS A 151 15.92 -0.68 12.04
C LYS A 151 17.35 -0.88 11.55
N MET A 152 18.32 -0.76 12.46
CA MET A 152 19.74 -0.96 12.15
C MET A 152 20.04 -2.33 11.52
N ASP A 153 19.38 -3.38 11.98
CA ASP A 153 19.53 -4.75 11.50
C ASP A 153 18.76 -5.02 10.18
N SER A 154 17.96 -4.06 9.73
CA SER A 154 17.04 -4.18 8.60
C SER A 154 17.43 -3.24 7.45
N HIS A 155 18.62 -2.64 7.51
CA HIS A 155 19.13 -1.70 6.49
C HIS A 155 19.28 -2.33 5.10
N GLU A 156 19.39 -3.65 4.99
CA GLU A 156 19.39 -4.34 3.68
C GLU A 156 18.14 -4.03 2.84
N PHE A 157 17.00 -3.73 3.47
CA PHE A 157 15.77 -3.37 2.79
C PHE A 157 15.78 -1.97 2.16
N CYS A 158 16.87 -1.19 2.30
CA CYS A 158 17.11 0.01 1.51
C CYS A 158 17.99 -0.24 0.27
N GLN A 159 18.42 -1.48 0.01
CA GLN A 159 19.21 -1.80 -1.16
C GLN A 159 18.30 -2.15 -2.33
N GLU A 160 18.51 -1.50 -3.48
CA GLU A 160 17.65 -1.65 -4.65
C GLU A 160 17.57 -3.11 -5.12
N ASP A 161 18.67 -3.85 -5.09
CA ASP A 161 18.72 -5.24 -5.55
C ASP A 161 17.98 -6.19 -4.60
N VAL A 162 18.09 -5.98 -3.29
CA VAL A 162 17.30 -6.71 -2.29
C VAL A 162 15.79 -6.49 -2.52
N ILE A 163 15.38 -5.24 -2.73
CA ILE A 163 13.98 -4.89 -3.01
C ILE A 163 13.50 -5.55 -4.32
N LYS A 164 14.32 -5.52 -5.37
CA LYS A 164 14.00 -6.19 -6.65
C LYS A 164 13.82 -7.70 -6.47
N ASP A 165 14.72 -8.35 -5.74
CA ASP A 165 14.68 -9.79 -5.54
C ASP A 165 13.46 -10.22 -4.71
N VAL A 166 13.15 -9.49 -3.64
CA VAL A 166 11.92 -9.68 -2.87
C VAL A 166 10.68 -9.46 -3.76
N THR A 167 10.67 -8.40 -4.58
CA THR A 167 9.56 -8.12 -5.50
C THR A 167 9.36 -9.24 -6.51
N LYS A 168 10.44 -9.74 -7.13
CA LYS A 168 10.38 -10.86 -8.08
C LYS A 168 9.97 -12.17 -7.41
N LYS A 169 10.39 -12.39 -6.16
CA LYS A 169 10.07 -13.63 -5.45
C LYS A 169 8.61 -13.70 -5.01
N TYR A 170 8.05 -12.59 -4.53
CA TYR A 170 6.74 -12.61 -3.87
C TYR A 170 5.65 -11.81 -4.59
N SER A 171 6.00 -10.95 -5.55
CA SER A 171 5.07 -10.00 -6.17
C SER A 171 5.16 -9.94 -7.70
N ASN A 172 5.81 -10.93 -8.33
CA ASN A 172 5.99 -10.94 -9.78
C ASN A 172 4.68 -11.09 -10.57
N PHE A 173 3.67 -11.70 -9.95
CA PHE A 173 2.35 -11.93 -10.55
C PHE A 173 1.30 -10.89 -10.11
N VAL A 174 1.73 -9.80 -9.45
CA VAL A 174 0.83 -8.68 -9.19
C VAL A 174 0.54 -8.01 -10.54
N GLY A 175 -0.73 -7.91 -10.94
CA GLY A 175 -1.10 -7.36 -12.25
C GLY A 175 -1.06 -5.83 -12.37
N ALA A 176 -0.54 -5.14 -11.36
CA ALA A 176 -0.12 -3.74 -11.46
C ALA A 176 1.40 -3.70 -11.70
N PRO A 177 1.92 -2.81 -12.58
CA PRO A 177 3.37 -2.68 -12.72
C PRO A 177 3.98 -2.16 -11.42
N ILE A 178 5.07 -2.81 -10.99
CA ILE A 178 5.88 -2.45 -9.84
C ILE A 178 7.22 -1.93 -10.37
N TYR A 179 7.56 -0.70 -10.01
CA TYR A 179 8.85 -0.10 -10.35
C TYR A 179 9.77 -0.07 -9.14
N VAL A 180 11.04 -0.44 -9.33
CA VAL A 180 12.11 -0.34 -8.33
C VAL A 180 13.28 0.38 -8.97
N GLY A 181 13.75 1.48 -8.38
CA GLY A 181 14.84 2.28 -8.95
C GLY A 181 14.54 2.82 -10.36
N GLY A 182 13.28 3.13 -10.64
CA GLY A 182 12.82 3.57 -11.96
C GLY A 182 12.70 2.47 -13.03
N LYS A 183 13.02 1.21 -12.70
CA LYS A 183 12.90 0.07 -13.62
C LYS A 183 11.74 -0.83 -13.22
N LYS A 184 11.00 -1.34 -14.20
CA LYS A 184 9.93 -2.31 -13.95
C LYS A 184 10.53 -3.61 -13.39
N ALA A 185 10.05 -4.05 -12.23
CA ALA A 185 10.58 -5.18 -11.49
C ALA A 185 9.77 -6.47 -11.66
N ASN A 186 8.44 -6.37 -11.80
CA ASN A 186 7.59 -7.52 -12.13
C ASN A 186 7.48 -7.69 -13.65
N THR A 187 7.78 -8.89 -14.14
CA THR A 187 7.95 -9.15 -15.59
C THR A 187 6.88 -10.05 -16.18
N ILE A 188 6.09 -10.76 -15.36
CA ILE A 188 5.06 -11.67 -15.84
C ILE A 188 3.71 -10.93 -15.83
N GLN A 189 3.12 -10.76 -17.01
CA GLN A 189 1.72 -10.34 -17.14
C GLN A 189 0.84 -11.58 -16.91
N CYS A 190 -0.08 -11.48 -15.97
CA CYS A 190 -1.16 -12.44 -15.76
C CYS A 190 -2.28 -12.20 -16.77
#